data_AF-A0A1I1DRB0-F1
#
_entry.id   AF-A0A1I1DRB0-F1
#
_cell.length_a   1.000
_cell.length_b   1.000
_cell.length_c   1.000
_cell.angle_alpha   90.00
_cell.angle_beta   90.00
_cell.angle_gamma   90.00
#
_symmetry.space_group_name_H-M   'P 1'
#
loop_
_entity.id
_entity.type
_entity.pdbx_description
1 polymer ?
#
loop_
_entity_poly.entity_id
_entity_poly.type
_entity_poly.pdbx_seq_one_letter_code
_entity_poly.pdbx_strand_id
1 'polypeptide(L)'
;MANYEEVTRGDVLAIAHNGNLSNGIMFPETAQFDGRELDAEYAETRALWEPVYEVTQIKGDGETHPFLSPNDEFADYETWDKGNLNLSELKTDDMLAGEYAREALKTGLMLETSLGTNPYKFGMVGSTDSHTSLATAQEDNFFGKHSGAEPNPQRPEHIVGQFGDVKVLGWEMVASGLAAVWAAENTREAIFDAMERKEVYATTGSRMGVRFFGGWDYTMDDLTSRTPAVAGYGKGTPMGGDLAAAPEGAEAPSFMVYALKDPLGGNLDRIQIVKGWIDAEGETQEQVYDVVWAGDRQPDADGKLPAIGSTVDVERATWTNSIGQAEMGTVWSDPDFDPSQSAFYYARVIEIPTPRWTVYDAFRMGASLPEEAPTETQERAYTSPIWYSIPRAKLTPSFLCRRAAPRAARFRKRTDIRLNSLSAHRRADPNPTGTDRIDRTAGSA
;
A
#
# COMPACT_ATOMS: atom_id res chain seq x y z
N MET A 1 -11.33 1.53 20.57
CA MET A 1 -12.12 1.30 19.34
C MET A 1 -13.37 0.46 19.62
N ALA A 2 -13.28 -0.67 20.33
CA ALA A 2 -14.43 -1.46 20.79
C ALA A 2 -15.63 -0.64 21.32
N ASN A 3 -15.41 0.26 22.28
CA ASN A 3 -16.50 1.08 22.85
C ASN A 3 -17.24 1.92 21.78
N TYR A 4 -16.53 2.43 20.76
CA TYR A 4 -17.17 3.18 19.67
C TYR A 4 -18.13 2.29 18.89
N GLU A 5 -17.68 1.10 18.46
CA GLU A 5 -18.50 0.14 17.73
C GLU A 5 -19.69 -0.37 18.55
N GLU A 6 -19.48 -0.64 19.83
CA GLU A 6 -20.52 -1.15 20.73
C GLU A 6 -21.65 -0.14 20.94
N VAL A 7 -21.30 1.13 21.16
CA VAL A 7 -22.25 2.21 21.46
C VAL A 7 -22.92 2.73 20.19
N THR A 8 -22.15 2.96 19.13
CA THR A 8 -22.67 3.63 17.91
C THR A 8 -23.17 2.64 16.86
N ARG A 9 -22.72 1.38 16.91
CA ARG A 9 -22.84 0.41 15.81
C ARG A 9 -22.18 0.86 14.51
N GLY A 10 -21.33 1.88 14.58
CA GLY A 10 -20.45 2.30 13.50
C GLY A 10 -19.28 1.35 13.35
N ASP A 11 -18.49 1.62 12.32
CA ASP A 11 -17.30 0.87 11.97
C ASP A 11 -16.07 1.75 12.13
N VAL A 12 -14.96 1.18 12.61
CA VAL A 12 -13.75 1.94 12.86
C VAL A 12 -12.52 1.09 12.55
N LEU A 13 -11.59 1.72 11.87
CA LEU A 13 -10.22 1.26 11.73
C LEU A 13 -9.28 2.40 12.12
N ALA A 14 -8.08 2.04 12.53
CA ALA A 14 -6.95 2.92 12.74
C ALA A 14 -5.93 2.68 11.63
N ILE A 15 -5.34 3.77 11.16
CA ILE A 15 -4.19 3.73 10.26
C ILE A 15 -3.02 4.26 11.05
N ALA A 16 -2.04 3.42 11.33
CA ALA A 16 -0.84 3.84 12.04
C ALA A 16 0.05 4.68 11.10
N HIS A 17 0.66 5.72 11.67
CA HIS A 17 1.64 6.57 10.98
C HIS A 17 2.92 5.80 10.66
N ASN A 18 3.73 6.33 9.73
CA ASN A 18 5.05 5.80 9.44
C ASN A 18 5.90 5.71 10.72
N GLY A 19 6.46 4.53 10.96
CA GLY A 19 7.12 4.09 12.19
C GLY A 19 8.59 4.44 12.26
N ASN A 20 9.20 4.98 11.20
CA ASN A 20 10.63 5.31 11.11
C ASN A 20 11.14 6.30 12.18
N LEU A 21 10.23 7.04 12.83
CA LEU A 21 10.54 7.96 13.94
C LEU A 21 10.06 7.45 15.31
N SER A 22 9.73 6.16 15.42
CA SER A 22 9.15 5.57 16.64
C SER A 22 10.19 5.15 17.69
N ASN A 23 11.46 5.03 17.28
CA ASN A 23 12.55 4.40 17.99
C ASN A 23 12.24 2.95 18.43
N GLY A 24 11.74 2.16 17.48
CA GLY A 24 11.51 0.72 17.62
C GLY A 24 10.23 0.32 18.36
N ILE A 25 9.40 1.29 18.77
CA ILE A 25 8.18 1.00 19.54
C ILE A 25 6.97 0.64 18.67
N MET A 26 7.02 0.87 17.35
CA MET A 26 5.86 0.68 16.46
C MET A 26 5.53 -0.81 16.27
N PHE A 27 6.56 -1.64 16.09
CA PHE A 27 6.44 -3.07 15.84
C PHE A 27 7.25 -3.88 16.85
N PRO A 28 6.84 -3.88 18.13
CA PRO A 28 7.56 -4.64 19.14
C PRO A 28 7.50 -6.14 18.84
N GLU A 29 8.57 -6.85 19.17
CA GLU A 29 8.67 -8.31 19.03
C GLU A 29 8.36 -9.05 20.33
N THR A 30 8.65 -8.43 21.48
CA THR A 30 8.64 -9.11 22.80
C THR A 30 7.71 -8.45 23.80
N ALA A 31 7.73 -7.12 23.89
CA ALA A 31 6.93 -6.38 24.85
C ALA A 31 6.40 -5.07 24.28
N GLN A 32 5.21 -4.68 24.70
CA GLN A 32 4.60 -3.38 24.45
C GLN A 32 5.45 -2.25 25.04
N PHE A 33 5.18 -1.00 24.63
CA PHE A 33 5.90 0.18 25.12
C PHE A 33 5.87 0.36 26.65
N ASP A 34 4.89 -0.24 27.34
CA ASP A 34 4.74 -0.21 28.79
C ASP A 34 5.39 -1.42 29.51
N GLY A 35 6.08 -2.28 28.75
CA GLY A 35 6.77 -3.46 29.25
C GLY A 35 5.89 -4.70 29.41
N ARG A 36 4.60 -4.65 29.09
CA ARG A 36 3.76 -5.87 29.06
C ARG A 36 4.17 -6.76 27.90
N GLU A 37 4.36 -8.05 28.17
CA GLU A 37 4.60 -9.06 27.13
C GLU A 37 3.48 -9.04 26.08
N LEU A 38 3.82 -9.40 24.84
CA LEU A 38 2.82 -9.58 23.79
C LEU A 38 1.99 -10.84 24.08
N ASP A 39 0.68 -10.70 23.99
CA ASP A 39 -0.28 -11.80 24.16
C ASP A 39 -1.26 -11.87 22.98
N ALA A 40 -2.13 -12.89 23.01
CA ALA A 40 -3.15 -13.08 21.98
C ALA A 40 -4.11 -11.88 21.89
N GLU A 41 -4.42 -11.21 23.01
CA GLU A 41 -5.31 -10.05 23.01
C GLU A 41 -4.67 -8.86 22.29
N TYR A 42 -3.38 -8.60 22.51
CA TYR A 42 -2.62 -7.61 21.74
C TYR A 42 -2.67 -7.92 20.24
N ALA A 43 -2.39 -9.18 19.88
CA ALA A 43 -2.31 -9.57 18.48
C ALA A 43 -3.66 -9.47 17.76
N GLU A 44 -4.73 -9.97 18.38
CA GLU A 44 -6.09 -9.91 17.86
C GLU A 44 -6.62 -8.47 17.77
N THR A 45 -6.31 -7.63 18.75
CA THR A 45 -6.70 -6.21 18.79
C THR A 45 -6.09 -5.44 17.62
N ARG A 46 -4.77 -5.58 17.40
CA ARG A 46 -4.09 -4.92 16.29
C ARG A 46 -4.57 -5.44 14.94
N ALA A 47 -4.65 -6.76 14.77
CA ALA A 47 -5.13 -7.36 13.52
C ALA A 47 -6.58 -6.94 13.18
N LEU A 48 -7.42 -6.69 14.19
CA LEU A 48 -8.80 -6.26 14.01
C LEU A 48 -8.91 -4.78 13.61
N TRP A 49 -8.21 -3.89 14.32
CA TRP A 49 -8.42 -2.45 14.20
C TRP A 49 -7.34 -1.72 13.42
N GLU A 50 -6.19 -2.32 13.15
CA GLU A 50 -5.10 -1.71 12.37
C GLU A 50 -4.85 -2.48 11.08
N PRO A 51 -5.87 -2.61 10.19
CA PRO A 51 -5.71 -3.36 8.95
C PRO A 51 -4.76 -2.67 7.96
N VAL A 52 -4.46 -1.38 8.13
CA VAL A 52 -3.67 -0.58 7.18
C VAL A 52 -2.60 0.23 7.91
N TYR A 53 -1.43 0.35 7.31
CA TYR A 53 -0.27 1.06 7.83
C TYR A 53 0.32 2.02 6.80
N GLU A 54 0.70 3.21 7.24
CA GLU A 54 1.42 4.21 6.45
C GLU A 54 2.90 3.81 6.32
N VAL A 55 3.34 3.47 5.11
CA VAL A 55 4.73 3.05 4.82
C VAL A 55 5.61 4.15 4.27
N THR A 56 5.05 5.31 3.90
CA THR A 56 5.83 6.42 3.33
C THR A 56 5.14 7.76 3.56
N GLN A 57 5.95 8.79 3.84
CA GLN A 57 5.50 10.09 4.31
C GLN A 57 6.56 11.18 4.04
N ILE A 58 6.20 12.46 4.21
CA ILE A 58 7.13 13.62 4.16
C ILE A 58 8.37 13.50 5.08
N LYS A 59 8.28 12.72 6.16
CA LYS A 59 9.35 12.46 7.13
C LYS A 59 10.00 11.10 6.88
N GLY A 60 10.08 10.70 5.62
CA GLY A 60 10.84 9.55 5.18
C GLY A 60 9.99 8.40 4.66
N ASP A 61 10.66 7.53 3.93
CA ASP A 61 10.15 6.22 3.54
C ASP A 61 10.38 5.21 4.66
N GLY A 62 9.40 4.35 4.87
CA GLY A 62 9.40 3.31 5.91
C GLY A 62 9.18 1.91 5.35
N GLU A 63 9.39 1.70 4.06
CA GLU A 63 9.25 0.37 3.46
C GLU A 63 10.30 -0.60 3.99
N THR A 64 11.58 -0.24 3.87
CA THR A 64 12.72 -0.94 4.46
C THR A 64 13.86 0.05 4.75
N HIS A 65 14.97 -0.46 5.30
CA HIS A 65 16.18 0.29 5.59
C HIS A 65 17.42 -0.44 5.04
N PRO A 66 18.46 0.24 4.52
CA PRO A 66 19.64 -0.41 3.97
C PRO A 66 20.41 -1.28 4.98
N PHE A 67 20.33 -0.97 6.27
CA PHE A 67 20.89 -1.83 7.33
C PHE A 67 20.17 -3.18 7.46
N LEU A 68 18.84 -3.18 7.30
CA LEU A 68 17.99 -4.37 7.42
C LEU A 68 17.98 -5.20 6.13
N SER A 69 18.08 -4.52 4.98
CA SER A 69 18.01 -5.11 3.64
C SER A 69 19.27 -4.79 2.81
N PRO A 70 20.48 -5.20 3.23
CA PRO A 70 21.74 -4.78 2.60
C PRO A 70 21.93 -5.33 1.16
N ASN A 71 21.13 -6.31 0.76
CA ASN A 71 21.17 -6.90 -0.58
C ASN A 71 20.18 -6.26 -1.56
N ASP A 72 19.36 -5.31 -1.11
CA ASP A 72 18.38 -4.61 -1.91
C ASP A 72 18.91 -3.23 -2.31
N GLU A 73 19.19 -3.01 -3.59
CA GLU A 73 19.76 -1.75 -4.08
C GLU A 73 18.80 -0.55 -3.96
N PHE A 74 17.52 -0.78 -3.70
CA PHE A 74 16.51 0.26 -3.51
C PHE A 74 16.14 0.47 -2.04
N ALA A 75 16.79 -0.21 -1.10
CA ALA A 75 16.49 -0.10 0.33
C ALA A 75 16.83 1.28 0.91
N ASP A 76 17.80 2.00 0.34
CA ASP A 76 18.13 3.36 0.73
C ASP A 76 17.34 4.37 -0.10
N TYR A 77 16.21 4.83 0.44
CA TYR A 77 15.34 5.80 -0.23
C TYR A 77 14.73 6.75 0.78
N GLU A 78 15.13 8.03 0.70
CA GLU A 78 14.54 9.13 1.48
C GLU A 78 14.48 8.81 2.99
N THR A 79 15.53 8.18 3.51
CA THR A 79 15.61 7.66 4.88
C THR A 79 15.63 8.79 5.93
N TRP A 80 14.81 8.66 6.96
CA TRP A 80 14.82 9.53 8.16
C TRP A 80 15.05 8.68 9.40
N ASP A 81 16.30 8.60 9.82
CA ASP A 81 16.79 7.68 10.85
C ASP A 81 17.69 8.36 11.90
N LYS A 82 17.72 9.70 11.98
CA LYS A 82 18.58 10.41 12.95
C LYS A 82 18.16 10.24 14.42
N GLY A 83 16.89 9.94 14.66
CA GLY A 83 16.31 9.81 16.00
C GLY A 83 14.78 9.80 15.97
N ASN A 84 14.17 9.94 17.14
CA ASN A 84 12.72 10.05 17.26
C ASN A 84 12.20 11.42 16.77
N LEU A 85 10.88 11.60 16.73
CA LEU A 85 10.23 12.79 16.15
C LEU A 85 10.78 14.15 16.64
N ASN A 86 11.12 14.27 17.91
CA ASN A 86 11.66 15.51 18.50
C ASN A 86 13.19 15.47 18.69
N LEU A 87 13.86 14.44 18.17
CA LEU A 87 15.29 14.16 18.29
C LEU A 87 15.79 14.08 19.75
N SER A 88 14.90 13.86 20.72
CA SER A 88 15.31 13.71 22.13
C SER A 88 16.07 12.41 22.38
N GLU A 89 15.91 11.42 21.50
CA GLU A 89 16.60 10.16 21.54
C GLU A 89 17.12 9.83 20.13
N LEU A 90 18.43 9.67 20.02
CA LEU A 90 19.08 9.33 18.76
C LEU A 90 18.82 7.86 18.41
N LYS A 91 18.83 7.58 17.12
CA LYS A 91 18.63 6.23 16.61
C LYS A 91 19.83 5.35 16.89
N THR A 92 19.55 4.07 17.14
CA THR A 92 20.53 2.99 17.13
C THR A 92 20.04 1.86 16.23
N ASP A 93 20.97 1.05 15.72
CA ASP A 93 20.66 0.00 14.74
C ASP A 93 19.64 -1.03 15.27
N ASP A 94 19.66 -1.32 16.56
CA ASP A 94 18.72 -2.25 17.21
C ASP A 94 17.27 -1.74 17.27
N MET A 95 17.07 -0.43 17.10
CA MET A 95 15.72 0.14 17.03
C MET A 95 15.06 -0.09 15.67
N LEU A 96 15.85 -0.15 14.59
CA LEU A 96 15.35 -0.08 13.21
C LEU A 96 14.34 -1.19 12.90
N ALA A 97 14.58 -2.41 13.39
CA ALA A 97 13.68 -3.54 13.11
C ALA A 97 12.23 -3.30 13.57
N GLY A 98 12.04 -2.54 14.65
CA GLY A 98 10.73 -2.18 15.18
C GLY A 98 10.02 -1.02 14.48
N GLU A 99 10.51 -0.55 13.32
CA GLU A 99 10.07 0.69 12.67
C GLU A 99 9.66 0.56 11.20
N TYR A 100 10.29 -0.37 10.48
CA TYR A 100 10.13 -0.50 9.03
C TYR A 100 9.11 -1.57 8.68
N ALA A 101 8.32 -1.31 7.64
CA ALA A 101 7.18 -2.12 7.25
C ALA A 101 7.58 -3.55 6.88
N ARG A 102 8.63 -3.72 6.06
CA ARG A 102 9.09 -5.04 5.61
C ARG A 102 9.50 -5.91 6.79
N GLU A 103 10.19 -5.34 7.77
CA GLU A 103 10.57 -6.05 8.99
C GLU A 103 9.32 -6.42 9.80
N ALA A 104 8.40 -5.48 10.00
CA ALA A 104 7.14 -5.75 10.68
C ALA A 104 6.34 -6.89 10.04
N LEU A 105 6.30 -6.99 8.71
CA LEU A 105 5.64 -8.10 8.01
C LEU A 105 6.31 -9.45 8.35
N LYS A 106 7.65 -9.48 8.40
CA LYS A 106 8.44 -10.68 8.77
C LYS A 106 8.22 -11.04 10.23
N THR A 107 8.36 -10.10 11.16
CA THR A 107 8.03 -10.26 12.58
C THR A 107 6.60 -10.75 12.77
N GLY A 108 5.66 -10.27 11.96
CA GLY A 108 4.27 -10.70 11.98
C GLY A 108 4.09 -12.20 11.74
N LEU A 109 4.83 -12.78 10.79
CA LEU A 109 4.86 -14.23 10.57
C LEU A 109 5.36 -14.97 11.83
N MET A 110 6.36 -14.41 12.53
CA MET A 110 6.95 -15.05 13.72
C MET A 110 5.94 -15.03 14.87
N LEU A 111 5.33 -13.86 15.12
CA LEU A 111 4.33 -13.67 16.15
C LEU A 111 3.08 -14.52 15.91
N GLU A 112 2.71 -14.78 14.65
CA GLU A 112 1.59 -15.68 14.34
C GLU A 112 1.83 -17.12 14.85
N THR A 113 3.09 -17.56 14.88
CA THR A 113 3.47 -18.89 15.35
C THR A 113 3.30 -19.02 16.87
N SER A 114 3.62 -17.96 17.63
CA SER A 114 3.54 -17.96 19.10
C SER A 114 2.19 -17.50 19.65
N LEU A 115 1.58 -16.48 19.04
CA LEU A 115 0.34 -15.83 19.51
C LEU A 115 -0.92 -16.33 18.78
N GLY A 116 -0.75 -17.06 17.67
CA GLY A 116 -1.85 -17.62 16.87
C GLY A 116 -2.50 -16.64 15.90
N THR A 117 -2.21 -15.34 16.02
CA THR A 117 -2.67 -14.26 15.14
C THR A 117 -1.48 -13.39 14.73
N ASN A 118 -1.40 -13.02 13.46
CA ASN A 118 -0.40 -12.08 12.96
C ASN A 118 -0.88 -10.62 13.21
N PRO A 119 -0.29 -9.86 14.15
CA PRO A 119 -0.67 -8.47 14.39
C PRO A 119 -0.26 -7.52 13.26
N TYR A 120 0.72 -7.90 12.46
CA TYR A 120 1.37 -7.04 11.46
C TYR A 120 0.96 -7.45 10.04
N LYS A 121 -0.18 -8.12 9.91
CA LYS A 121 -0.80 -8.51 8.63
C LYS A 121 -1.58 -7.35 7.99
N PHE A 122 -0.94 -6.19 7.91
CA PHE A 122 -1.54 -4.94 7.42
C PHE A 122 -1.40 -4.77 5.90
N GLY A 123 -2.22 -3.90 5.33
CA GLY A 123 -2.06 -3.35 4.00
C GLY A 123 -1.23 -2.07 4.03
N MET A 124 -0.64 -1.70 2.89
CA MET A 124 0.30 -0.58 2.80
C MET A 124 -0.32 0.62 2.10
N VAL A 125 -0.20 1.80 2.70
CA VAL A 125 -0.58 3.09 2.10
C VAL A 125 0.53 4.12 2.29
N GLY A 126 0.58 5.15 1.46
CA GLY A 126 1.35 6.36 1.75
C GLY A 126 0.43 7.47 2.22
N SER A 127 0.93 8.42 3.00
CA SER A 127 0.20 9.65 3.24
C SER A 127 1.11 10.86 3.23
N THR A 128 0.60 11.96 2.71
CA THR A 128 1.38 13.20 2.61
C THR A 128 1.72 13.75 3.98
N ASP A 129 0.80 13.59 4.94
CA ASP A 129 0.86 14.17 6.29
C ASP A 129 1.37 15.63 6.24
N SER A 130 0.74 16.44 5.38
CA SER A 130 0.93 17.88 5.29
C SER A 130 -0.14 18.64 6.09
N HIS A 131 0.27 19.68 6.82
CA HIS A 131 -0.60 20.55 7.63
C HIS A 131 -0.87 21.90 6.92
N THR A 132 -0.86 21.90 5.58
CA THR A 132 -1.06 23.09 4.73
C THR A 132 -2.47 23.15 4.12
N SER A 133 -3.28 22.09 4.27
CA SER A 133 -4.55 21.88 3.55
C SER A 133 -4.40 21.71 2.02
N LEU A 134 -3.17 21.56 1.52
CA LEU A 134 -2.87 21.37 0.10
C LEU A 134 -2.64 19.88 -0.23
N ALA A 135 -2.95 19.48 -1.46
CA ALA A 135 -2.66 18.15 -1.99
C ALA A 135 -1.41 18.20 -2.88
N THR A 136 -0.24 18.23 -2.23
CA THR A 136 1.04 18.67 -2.82
C THR A 136 2.16 17.66 -2.56
N ALA A 137 1.90 16.38 -2.84
CA ALA A 137 2.84 15.28 -2.64
C ALA A 137 3.73 14.99 -3.86
N GLN A 138 3.67 15.81 -4.92
CA GLN A 138 4.47 15.62 -6.15
C GLN A 138 5.68 16.53 -6.11
N GLU A 139 6.83 16.06 -6.61
CA GLU A 139 8.10 16.79 -6.61
C GLU A 139 8.01 18.18 -7.26
N ASP A 140 7.27 18.29 -8.37
CA ASP A 140 7.07 19.55 -9.10
C ASP A 140 6.03 20.47 -8.44
N ASN A 141 5.35 20.03 -7.39
CA ASN A 141 4.29 20.75 -6.71
C ASN A 141 4.37 20.58 -5.19
N PHE A 142 5.58 20.52 -4.63
CA PHE A 142 5.78 20.24 -3.21
C PHE A 142 5.78 21.51 -2.35
N PHE A 143 4.82 21.61 -1.41
CA PHE A 143 4.64 22.77 -0.52
C PHE A 143 5.12 22.55 0.92
N GLY A 144 5.78 21.42 1.21
CA GLY A 144 6.33 21.14 2.54
C GLY A 144 5.30 20.72 3.59
N LYS A 145 5.79 20.50 4.82
CA LYS A 145 5.02 19.92 5.94
C LYS A 145 3.97 20.86 6.51
N HIS A 146 4.27 22.14 6.65
CA HIS A 146 3.41 23.15 7.26
C HIS A 146 3.80 24.54 6.74
N SER A 147 3.09 25.59 7.14
CA SER A 147 3.31 26.95 6.63
C SER A 147 4.73 27.54 6.82
N GLY A 148 5.55 26.95 7.68
CA GLY A 148 6.95 27.35 7.86
C GLY A 148 7.91 26.69 6.87
N ALA A 149 7.44 25.67 6.14
CA ALA A 149 8.18 24.88 5.16
C ALA A 149 7.71 25.16 3.70
N GLU A 150 6.83 26.14 3.51
CA GLU A 150 6.32 26.55 2.20
C GLU A 150 7.45 27.11 1.30
N PRO A 151 7.29 27.07 -0.03
CA PRO A 151 8.31 27.49 -0.98
C PRO A 151 8.88 28.89 -0.69
N ASN A 152 10.15 28.94 -0.30
CA ASN A 152 10.95 30.17 -0.21
C ASN A 152 12.45 29.84 -0.43
N PRO A 153 13.29 30.78 -0.91
CA PRO A 153 14.63 30.42 -1.40
C PRO A 153 15.58 29.85 -0.33
N GLN A 154 15.19 29.95 0.95
CA GLN A 154 15.97 29.46 2.09
C GLN A 154 15.43 28.14 2.66
N ARG A 155 14.28 27.62 2.18
CA ARG A 155 13.66 26.43 2.77
C ARG A 155 14.53 25.17 2.73
N PRO A 156 15.39 24.91 1.72
CA PRO A 156 16.24 23.72 1.73
C PRO A 156 17.20 23.68 2.93
N GLU A 157 17.68 24.83 3.39
CA GLU A 157 18.61 24.95 4.54
C GLU A 157 17.89 25.19 5.88
N HIS A 158 16.57 25.37 5.86
CA HIS A 158 15.81 25.62 7.07
C HIS A 158 15.91 24.44 8.05
N ILE A 159 16.10 24.70 9.33
CA ILE A 159 16.13 23.66 10.35
C ILE A 159 14.69 23.26 10.69
N VAL A 160 14.30 22.06 10.28
CA VAL A 160 12.97 21.47 10.54
C VAL A 160 12.90 20.88 11.95
N GLY A 161 13.99 20.27 12.41
CA GLY A 161 14.12 19.72 13.76
C GLY A 161 15.57 19.79 14.23
N GLN A 162 15.78 20.03 15.53
CA GLN A 162 17.12 20.06 16.12
C GLN A 162 17.11 19.63 17.59
N PHE A 163 18.08 18.77 17.95
CA PHE A 163 18.43 18.48 19.34
C PHE A 163 19.96 18.38 19.47
N GLY A 164 20.54 19.21 20.35
CA GLY A 164 22.00 19.37 20.40
C GLY A 164 22.56 19.77 19.04
N ASP A 165 23.52 18.99 18.55
CA ASP A 165 24.19 19.20 17.27
C ASP A 165 23.50 18.50 16.08
N VAL A 166 22.54 17.61 16.34
CA VAL A 166 21.80 16.89 15.29
C VAL A 166 20.68 17.75 14.75
N LYS A 167 20.62 17.89 13.43
CA LYS A 167 19.63 18.69 12.70
C LYS A 167 19.02 17.88 11.58
N VAL A 168 17.73 18.12 11.36
CA VAL A 168 17.01 17.74 10.14
C VAL A 168 16.79 19.02 9.36
N LEU A 169 17.34 19.09 8.16
CA LEU A 169 17.23 20.24 7.27
C LEU A 169 16.01 20.13 6.36
N GLY A 170 15.59 21.26 5.80
CA GLY A 170 14.39 21.33 4.99
C GLY A 170 14.48 20.51 3.71
N TRP A 171 15.67 20.41 3.10
CA TRP A 171 15.90 19.57 1.93
C TRP A 171 15.64 18.09 2.22
N GLU A 172 15.77 17.63 3.47
CA GLU A 172 15.55 16.24 3.85
C GLU A 172 14.05 15.87 3.80
N MET A 173 13.13 16.83 3.83
CA MET A 173 11.71 16.53 3.64
C MET A 173 11.48 15.88 2.29
N VAL A 174 10.63 14.86 2.28
CA VAL A 174 10.33 14.05 1.10
C VAL A 174 9.05 14.57 0.47
N ALA A 175 9.00 14.76 -0.85
CA ALA A 175 7.72 15.00 -1.51
C ALA A 175 6.96 13.67 -1.64
N SER A 176 6.46 13.14 -0.52
CA SER A 176 5.91 11.79 -0.50
C SER A 176 4.56 11.62 0.14
N GLY A 177 3.86 10.65 -0.42
CA GLY A 177 2.84 9.85 0.24
C GLY A 177 1.47 10.08 -0.37
N LEU A 178 0.98 9.07 -1.12
CA LEU A 178 -0.43 8.97 -1.50
C LEU A 178 -0.97 7.57 -1.18
N ALA A 179 -2.23 7.55 -0.76
CA ALA A 179 -2.99 6.33 -0.52
C ALA A 179 -3.84 6.02 -1.76
N ALA A 180 -3.62 4.86 -2.35
CA ALA A 180 -4.46 4.35 -3.42
C ALA A 180 -5.34 3.22 -2.90
N VAL A 181 -6.62 3.24 -3.28
CA VAL A 181 -7.65 2.31 -2.78
C VAL A 181 -8.43 1.74 -3.96
N TRP A 182 -8.41 0.42 -4.12
CA TRP A 182 -9.23 -0.25 -5.12
C TRP A 182 -10.63 -0.54 -4.57
N ALA A 183 -11.55 0.40 -4.77
CA ALA A 183 -12.94 0.27 -4.40
C ALA A 183 -13.84 -0.08 -5.60
N ALA A 184 -14.92 -0.82 -5.36
CA ALA A 184 -15.91 -1.14 -6.41
C ALA A 184 -16.68 0.11 -6.87
N GLU A 185 -16.83 1.09 -5.98
CA GLU A 185 -17.58 2.33 -6.20
C GLU A 185 -16.89 3.49 -5.48
N ASN A 186 -17.13 4.74 -5.92
CA ASN A 186 -16.65 5.93 -5.24
C ASN A 186 -17.63 6.40 -4.15
N THR A 187 -17.87 5.53 -3.17
CA THR A 187 -18.68 5.79 -1.97
C THR A 187 -17.82 5.64 -0.72
N ARG A 188 -18.21 6.30 0.38
CA ARG A 188 -17.44 6.21 1.63
C ARG A 188 -17.37 4.77 2.12
N GLU A 189 -18.47 4.04 1.98
CA GLU A 189 -18.62 2.65 2.37
C GLU A 189 -17.72 1.74 1.53
N ALA A 190 -17.76 1.83 0.20
CA ALA A 190 -16.94 0.97 -0.66
C ALA A 190 -15.43 1.23 -0.50
N ILE A 191 -15.05 2.48 -0.23
CA ILE A 191 -13.67 2.87 0.07
C ILE A 191 -13.25 2.34 1.44
N PHE A 192 -14.13 2.43 2.45
CA PHE A 192 -13.86 1.90 3.78
C PHE A 192 -13.71 0.36 3.76
N ASP A 193 -14.65 -0.34 3.11
CA ASP A 193 -14.60 -1.79 2.92
C ASP A 193 -13.31 -2.23 2.17
N ALA A 194 -12.77 -1.37 1.30
CA ALA A 194 -11.52 -1.63 0.58
C ALA A 194 -10.29 -1.52 1.48
N MET A 195 -10.29 -0.53 2.38
CA MET A 195 -9.26 -0.42 3.41
C MET A 195 -9.33 -1.59 4.41
N GLU A 196 -10.52 -1.98 4.88
CA GLU A 196 -10.66 -3.15 5.78
C GLU A 196 -10.12 -4.45 5.17
N ARG A 197 -10.40 -4.69 3.88
CA ARG A 197 -9.86 -5.86 3.17
C ARG A 197 -8.44 -5.67 2.64
N LYS A 198 -7.80 -4.53 2.94
CA LYS A 198 -6.41 -4.20 2.58
C LYS A 198 -6.12 -4.11 1.09
N GLU A 199 -7.13 -3.88 0.25
CA GLU A 199 -6.95 -3.74 -1.20
C GLU A 199 -6.51 -2.32 -1.55
N VAL A 200 -5.32 -1.99 -1.05
CA VAL A 200 -4.70 -0.66 -1.05
C VAL A 200 -3.23 -0.78 -1.46
N TYR A 201 -2.65 0.35 -1.88
CA TYR A 201 -1.22 0.45 -2.12
C TYR A 201 -0.74 1.88 -1.84
N ALA A 202 0.55 1.99 -1.55
CA ALA A 202 1.25 3.25 -1.37
C ALA A 202 1.89 3.69 -2.68
N THR A 203 2.00 5.01 -2.87
CA THR A 203 2.93 5.60 -3.83
C THR A 203 3.70 6.73 -3.17
N THR A 204 4.98 6.87 -3.48
CA THR A 204 5.88 7.87 -2.88
C THR A 204 5.73 9.26 -3.47
N GLY A 205 4.81 9.49 -4.41
CA GLY A 205 4.51 10.83 -4.95
C GLY A 205 3.72 10.76 -6.25
N SER A 206 4.20 9.96 -7.20
CA SER A 206 3.54 9.69 -8.49
C SER A 206 2.24 8.92 -8.35
N ARG A 207 1.21 9.26 -9.14
CA ARG A 207 -0.10 8.57 -9.19
C ARG A 207 -0.07 7.33 -10.07
N MET A 208 0.88 6.43 -9.83
CA MET A 208 0.95 5.13 -10.51
C MET A 208 -0.31 4.32 -10.26
N GLY A 209 -0.79 3.62 -11.29
CA GLY A 209 -1.89 2.66 -11.17
C GLY A 209 -1.33 1.25 -11.03
N VAL A 210 -1.41 0.63 -9.86
CA VAL A 210 -0.80 -0.71 -9.61
C VAL A 210 -1.85 -1.74 -9.23
N ARG A 211 -1.74 -2.93 -9.81
CA ARG A 211 -2.61 -4.08 -9.55
C ARG A 211 -1.77 -5.33 -9.38
N PHE A 212 -2.07 -6.09 -8.33
CA PHE A 212 -1.34 -7.27 -7.93
C PHE A 212 -2.32 -8.34 -7.46
N PHE A 213 -2.22 -9.52 -8.06
CA PHE A 213 -3.05 -10.67 -7.78
C PHE A 213 -2.18 -11.91 -7.61
N GLY A 214 -2.55 -12.79 -6.69
CA GLY A 214 -1.89 -14.05 -6.42
C GLY A 214 -2.86 -15.21 -6.59
N GLY A 215 -2.39 -16.32 -7.15
CA GLY A 215 -3.19 -17.48 -7.49
C GLY A 215 -2.30 -18.67 -7.81
N TRP A 216 -2.83 -19.66 -8.54
CA TRP A 216 -2.11 -20.91 -8.83
C TRP A 216 -2.00 -21.21 -10.33
N ASP A 217 -2.71 -20.46 -11.18
CA ASP A 217 -2.88 -20.75 -12.60
C ASP A 217 -3.01 -19.49 -13.48
N TYR A 218 -2.42 -18.36 -13.05
CA TYR A 218 -2.34 -17.18 -13.91
C TYR A 218 -1.45 -17.45 -15.12
N THR A 219 -1.82 -16.84 -16.24
CA THR A 219 -1.10 -16.93 -17.51
C THR A 219 -0.92 -15.56 -18.12
N MET A 220 0.04 -15.42 -19.05
CA MET A 220 0.20 -14.18 -19.81
C MET A 220 -1.05 -13.82 -20.64
N ASP A 221 -1.89 -14.79 -21.01
CA ASP A 221 -3.16 -14.54 -21.69
C ASP A 221 -4.18 -13.83 -20.79
N ASP A 222 -4.16 -14.10 -19.47
CA ASP A 222 -4.99 -13.40 -18.50
C ASP A 222 -4.62 -11.92 -18.41
N LEU A 223 -3.31 -11.66 -18.33
CA LEU A 223 -2.73 -10.31 -18.25
C LEU A 223 -2.97 -9.51 -19.54
N THR A 224 -2.76 -10.13 -20.69
CA THR A 224 -2.88 -9.47 -22.01
C THR A 224 -4.32 -9.42 -22.53
N SER A 225 -5.28 -9.93 -21.76
CA SER A 225 -6.70 -9.77 -22.04
C SER A 225 -7.14 -8.30 -21.98
N ARG A 226 -8.33 -7.98 -22.50
CA ARG A 226 -8.88 -6.61 -22.42
C ARG A 226 -9.35 -6.22 -21.01
N THR A 227 -9.39 -7.18 -20.08
CA THR A 227 -9.92 -7.01 -18.72
C THR A 227 -9.10 -7.82 -17.70
N PRO A 228 -7.81 -7.52 -17.53
CA PRO A 228 -6.93 -8.32 -16.66
C PRO A 228 -7.41 -8.35 -15.21
N ALA A 229 -8.02 -7.26 -14.72
CA ALA A 229 -8.62 -7.24 -13.38
C ALA A 229 -9.72 -8.31 -13.20
N VAL A 230 -10.54 -8.58 -14.22
CA VAL A 230 -11.61 -9.59 -14.13
C VAL A 230 -11.01 -10.99 -13.97
N ALA A 231 -9.95 -11.30 -14.71
CA ALA A 231 -9.21 -12.55 -14.54
C ALA A 231 -8.55 -12.61 -13.15
N GLY A 232 -7.95 -11.51 -12.70
CA GLY A 232 -7.33 -11.37 -11.37
C GLY A 232 -8.30 -11.66 -10.22
N TYR A 233 -9.49 -11.07 -10.23
CA TYR A 233 -10.50 -11.38 -9.21
C TYR A 233 -11.15 -12.76 -9.39
N GLY A 234 -11.17 -13.29 -10.61
CA GLY A 234 -11.85 -14.55 -10.93
C GLY A 234 -11.03 -15.80 -10.58
N LYS A 235 -9.70 -15.73 -10.72
CA LYS A 235 -8.80 -16.88 -10.53
C LYS A 235 -8.03 -16.89 -9.23
N GLY A 236 -7.93 -15.76 -8.53
CA GLY A 236 -7.14 -15.69 -7.31
C GLY A 236 -7.55 -14.57 -6.37
N THR A 237 -6.59 -14.13 -5.57
CA THR A 237 -6.77 -13.15 -4.50
C THR A 237 -6.06 -11.85 -4.86
N PRO A 238 -6.68 -10.66 -4.67
CA PRO A 238 -6.00 -9.38 -4.84
C PRO A 238 -5.02 -9.09 -3.69
N MET A 239 -4.15 -8.08 -3.89
CA MET A 239 -3.30 -7.49 -2.85
C MET A 239 -4.06 -7.31 -1.52
N GLY A 240 -3.39 -7.62 -0.40
CA GLY A 240 -3.97 -7.55 0.95
C GLY A 240 -4.67 -8.81 1.44
N GLY A 241 -4.87 -9.81 0.58
CA GLY A 241 -5.54 -11.06 0.93
C GLY A 241 -4.62 -12.25 1.14
N ASP A 242 -5.25 -13.38 1.46
CA ASP A 242 -4.62 -14.70 1.59
C ASP A 242 -4.79 -15.51 0.29
N LEU A 243 -3.73 -16.17 -0.15
CA LEU A 243 -3.82 -17.17 -1.21
C LEU A 243 -4.80 -18.27 -0.80
N ALA A 244 -5.64 -18.68 -1.75
CA ALA A 244 -6.44 -19.87 -1.58
C ALA A 244 -5.54 -21.11 -1.43
N ALA A 245 -6.06 -22.18 -0.83
CA ALA A 245 -5.33 -23.43 -0.71
C ALA A 245 -4.86 -23.93 -2.08
N ALA A 246 -3.62 -24.42 -2.14
CA ALA A 246 -3.01 -24.97 -3.33
C ALA A 246 -3.88 -26.09 -3.92
N PRO A 247 -4.23 -26.04 -5.23
CA PRO A 247 -4.77 -27.19 -5.93
C PRO A 247 -3.82 -28.38 -5.86
N GLU A 248 -4.36 -29.59 -5.96
CA GLU A 248 -3.53 -30.80 -6.02
C GLU A 248 -2.58 -30.74 -7.23
N GLY A 249 -1.29 -30.93 -6.97
CA GLY A 249 -0.25 -30.88 -8.00
C GLY A 249 0.24 -29.48 -8.37
N ALA A 250 -0.22 -28.43 -7.70
CA ALA A 250 0.35 -27.09 -7.89
C ALA A 250 1.79 -27.04 -7.32
N GLU A 251 2.74 -26.57 -8.14
CA GLU A 251 4.16 -26.51 -7.77
C GLU A 251 4.50 -25.22 -7.02
N ALA A 252 4.00 -24.07 -7.48
CA ALA A 252 4.24 -22.75 -6.88
C ALA A 252 3.05 -21.81 -7.16
N PRO A 253 2.83 -20.78 -6.32
CA PRO A 253 1.88 -19.73 -6.64
C PRO A 253 2.35 -18.93 -7.87
N SER A 254 1.39 -18.43 -8.63
CA SER A 254 1.60 -17.47 -9.72
C SER A 254 1.04 -16.12 -9.32
N PHE A 255 1.76 -15.06 -9.67
CA PHE A 255 1.44 -13.69 -9.36
C PHE A 255 1.31 -12.89 -10.65
N MET A 256 0.14 -12.31 -10.87
CA MET A 256 -0.13 -11.40 -11.98
C MET A 256 -0.03 -9.97 -11.47
N VAL A 257 0.94 -9.24 -12.00
CA VAL A 257 1.19 -7.83 -11.66
C VAL A 257 1.11 -6.97 -12.92
N TYR A 258 0.46 -5.81 -12.80
CA TYR A 258 0.52 -4.79 -13.84
C TYR A 258 0.49 -3.38 -13.23
N ALA A 259 1.23 -2.49 -13.87
CA ALA A 259 1.39 -1.12 -13.48
C ALA A 259 1.25 -0.18 -14.68
N LEU A 260 0.63 0.96 -14.42
CA LEU A 260 0.58 2.11 -15.32
C LEU A 260 1.34 3.26 -14.67
N LYS A 261 2.19 3.95 -15.43
CA LYS A 261 2.86 5.16 -14.95
C LYS A 261 1.84 6.24 -14.54
N ASP A 262 2.27 7.19 -13.72
CA ASP A 262 1.56 8.47 -13.65
C ASP A 262 1.61 9.14 -15.04
N PRO A 263 0.48 9.54 -15.65
CA PRO A 263 0.47 10.26 -16.93
C PRO A 263 1.41 11.47 -16.96
N LEU A 264 1.61 12.14 -15.81
CA LEU A 264 2.48 13.30 -15.64
C LEU A 264 3.87 12.95 -15.09
N GLY A 265 4.09 11.72 -14.63
CA GLY A 265 5.35 11.27 -14.03
C GLY A 265 6.31 10.58 -15.01
N GLY A 266 7.37 10.02 -14.44
CA GLY A 266 8.35 9.21 -15.15
C GLY A 266 7.73 7.95 -15.73
N ASN A 267 8.33 7.43 -16.80
CA ASN A 267 8.03 6.06 -17.21
C ASN A 267 8.51 5.06 -16.14
N LEU A 268 8.05 3.82 -16.23
CA LEU A 268 8.41 2.74 -15.31
C LEU A 268 9.79 2.16 -15.68
N ASP A 269 10.66 1.99 -14.68
CA ASP A 269 11.93 1.27 -14.76
C ASP A 269 11.69 -0.24 -14.70
N ARG A 270 11.10 -0.71 -13.60
CA ARG A 270 10.91 -2.14 -13.31
C ARG A 270 9.81 -2.40 -12.30
N ILE A 271 9.33 -3.65 -12.29
CA ILE A 271 8.52 -4.20 -11.22
C ILE A 271 9.33 -5.27 -10.51
N GLN A 272 9.33 -5.18 -9.18
CA GLN A 272 9.90 -6.16 -8.28
C GLN A 272 8.80 -6.88 -7.51
N ILE A 273 9.03 -8.15 -7.17
CA ILE A 273 8.28 -8.85 -6.14
C ILE A 273 9.21 -9.05 -4.95
N VAL A 274 8.81 -8.54 -3.79
CA VAL A 274 9.51 -8.75 -2.53
C VAL A 274 8.82 -9.89 -1.78
N LYS A 275 9.58 -10.94 -1.49
CA LYS A 275 9.16 -12.11 -0.72
C LYS A 275 9.77 -12.03 0.67
N GLY A 276 8.98 -12.27 1.71
CA GLY A 276 9.47 -12.55 3.06
C GLY A 276 8.89 -13.86 3.56
N TRP A 277 9.66 -14.65 4.30
CA TRP A 277 9.24 -15.95 4.82
C TRP A 277 9.93 -16.29 6.14
N ILE A 278 9.45 -17.35 6.79
CA ILE A 278 10.13 -17.98 7.92
C ILE A 278 10.73 -19.30 7.45
N ASP A 279 12.02 -19.48 7.71
CA ASP A 279 12.74 -20.71 7.36
C ASP A 279 12.47 -21.85 8.37
N ALA A 280 13.13 -22.99 8.15
CA ALA A 280 12.93 -24.18 8.99
C ALA A 280 13.46 -24.00 10.42
N GLU A 281 14.38 -23.06 10.62
CA GLU A 281 14.99 -22.70 11.89
C GLU A 281 14.12 -21.71 12.70
N GLY A 282 13.11 -21.10 12.05
CA GLY A 282 12.24 -20.10 12.66
C GLY A 282 12.74 -18.66 12.48
N GLU A 283 13.77 -18.46 11.66
CA GLU A 283 14.35 -17.16 11.36
C GLU A 283 13.65 -16.54 10.15
N THR A 284 13.57 -15.21 10.14
CA THR A 284 12.94 -14.48 9.04
C THR A 284 13.92 -14.23 7.92
N GLN A 285 13.46 -14.43 6.70
CA GLN A 285 14.24 -14.25 5.48
C GLN A 285 13.51 -13.32 4.50
N GLU A 286 14.25 -12.73 3.58
CA GLU A 286 13.70 -11.95 2.49
C GLU A 286 14.47 -12.13 1.19
N GLN A 287 13.78 -11.90 0.07
CA GLN A 287 14.36 -11.89 -1.27
C GLN A 287 13.58 -10.91 -2.14
N VAL A 288 14.31 -10.11 -2.90
CA VAL A 288 13.77 -9.22 -3.94
C VAL A 288 14.01 -9.85 -5.31
N TYR A 289 12.97 -9.91 -6.13
CA TYR A 289 13.03 -10.40 -7.50
C TYR A 289 12.68 -9.28 -8.46
N ASP A 290 13.56 -8.94 -9.39
CA ASP A 290 13.20 -8.16 -10.57
C ASP A 290 12.40 -9.07 -11.53
N VAL A 291 11.10 -8.83 -11.69
CA VAL A 291 10.20 -9.74 -12.43
C VAL A 291 9.87 -9.27 -13.85
N VAL A 292 10.02 -7.97 -14.11
CA VAL A 292 9.94 -7.35 -15.43
C VAL A 292 10.58 -5.96 -15.39
N TRP A 293 11.25 -5.55 -16.45
CA TRP A 293 11.94 -4.26 -16.53
C TRP A 293 11.99 -3.69 -17.96
N ALA A 294 12.25 -2.39 -18.06
CA ALA A 294 12.33 -1.67 -19.31
C ALA A 294 13.71 -1.80 -19.98
N GLY A 295 13.69 -1.79 -21.32
CA GLY A 295 14.89 -1.87 -22.16
C GLY A 295 15.53 -3.26 -22.17
N ASP A 296 16.68 -3.38 -22.84
CA ASP A 296 17.34 -4.67 -23.08
C ASP A 296 18.42 -5.01 -22.04
N ARG A 297 18.39 -4.35 -20.88
CA ARG A 297 19.32 -4.61 -19.76
C ARG A 297 19.23 -6.06 -19.35
N GLN A 298 20.38 -6.66 -19.03
CA GLN A 298 20.47 -8.04 -18.56
C GLN A 298 21.07 -8.05 -17.16
N PRO A 299 20.55 -8.88 -16.25
CA PRO A 299 21.21 -9.15 -14.99
C PRO A 299 22.64 -9.64 -15.20
N ASP A 300 23.53 -9.28 -14.28
CA ASP A 300 24.90 -9.78 -14.27
C ASP A 300 24.99 -11.23 -13.76
N ALA A 301 26.21 -11.73 -13.58
CA ALA A 301 26.45 -13.11 -13.12
C ALA A 301 25.90 -13.38 -11.70
N ASP A 302 25.73 -12.34 -10.89
CA ASP A 302 25.18 -12.40 -9.53
C ASP A 302 23.66 -12.16 -9.53
N GLY A 303 23.05 -12.06 -10.73
CA GLY A 303 21.61 -11.84 -10.89
C GLY A 303 21.18 -10.39 -10.68
N LYS A 304 22.10 -9.43 -10.57
CA LYS A 304 21.78 -8.02 -10.33
C LYS A 304 21.50 -7.29 -11.63
N LEU A 305 20.34 -6.66 -11.73
CA LEU A 305 19.96 -5.87 -12.89
C LEU A 305 20.64 -4.48 -12.83
N PRO A 306 21.39 -4.07 -13.88
CA PRO A 306 21.98 -2.73 -13.92
C PRO A 306 20.93 -1.63 -13.79
N ALA A 307 21.27 -0.56 -13.06
CA ALA A 307 20.43 0.62 -12.92
C ALA A 307 20.02 1.19 -14.29
N ILE A 308 18.80 1.71 -14.37
CA ILE A 308 18.40 2.47 -15.54
C ILE A 308 19.16 3.80 -15.56
N GLY A 309 19.48 4.31 -16.75
CA GLY A 309 20.10 5.63 -16.86
C GLY A 309 19.16 6.75 -16.40
N SER A 310 19.68 7.97 -16.30
CA SER A 310 18.90 9.17 -16.02
C SER A 310 18.70 10.01 -17.28
N THR A 311 17.54 10.66 -17.38
CA THR A 311 17.25 11.68 -18.41
C THR A 311 17.01 13.07 -17.82
N VAL A 312 17.36 13.25 -16.54
CA VAL A 312 17.18 14.49 -15.79
C VAL A 312 18.13 15.57 -16.30
N ASP A 313 17.57 16.75 -16.55
CA ASP A 313 18.29 18.01 -16.73
C ASP A 313 18.07 18.86 -15.47
N VAL A 314 19.07 18.84 -14.59
CA VAL A 314 19.04 19.53 -13.29
C VAL A 314 18.95 21.05 -13.49
N GLU A 315 19.64 21.62 -14.46
CA GLU A 315 19.65 23.08 -14.70
C GLU A 315 18.26 23.59 -15.13
N ARG A 316 17.48 22.76 -15.81
CA ARG A 316 16.13 23.11 -16.29
C ARG A 316 15.00 22.53 -15.45
N ALA A 317 15.31 21.77 -14.40
CA ALA A 317 14.34 21.02 -13.60
C ALA A 317 13.35 20.22 -14.47
N THR A 318 13.88 19.44 -15.41
CA THR A 318 13.06 18.66 -16.37
C THR A 318 13.72 17.33 -16.72
N TRP A 319 13.04 16.49 -17.51
CA TRP A 319 13.58 15.25 -18.04
C TRP A 319 12.88 14.92 -19.37
N THR A 320 13.56 14.18 -20.26
CA THR A 320 13.01 13.87 -21.59
C THR A 320 12.00 12.72 -21.58
N ASN A 321 11.98 11.93 -20.52
CA ASN A 321 11.13 10.74 -20.36
C ASN A 321 11.28 9.73 -21.52
N SER A 322 12.48 9.65 -22.11
CA SER A 322 12.76 8.87 -23.33
C SER A 322 13.21 7.43 -23.08
N ILE A 323 13.27 7.01 -21.82
CA ILE A 323 13.60 5.66 -21.34
C ILE A 323 12.44 5.13 -20.48
N GLY A 324 12.47 3.86 -20.08
CA GLY A 324 11.38 3.24 -19.32
C GLY A 324 10.19 2.84 -20.20
N GLN A 325 9.10 2.39 -19.58
CA GLN A 325 7.83 2.04 -20.26
C GLN A 325 6.62 2.70 -19.60
N ALA A 326 5.58 3.00 -20.38
CA ALA A 326 4.37 3.63 -19.84
C ALA A 326 3.43 2.65 -19.12
N GLU A 327 3.48 1.39 -19.53
CA GLU A 327 2.77 0.27 -18.93
C GLU A 327 3.75 -0.90 -18.79
N MET A 328 3.61 -1.67 -17.72
CA MET A 328 4.44 -2.83 -17.47
C MET A 328 3.61 -3.89 -16.76
N GLY A 329 3.81 -5.16 -17.09
CA GLY A 329 3.13 -6.25 -16.42
C GLY A 329 3.74 -7.59 -16.76
N THR A 330 3.57 -8.55 -15.85
CA THR A 330 4.05 -9.91 -16.03
C THR A 330 3.20 -10.88 -15.20
N VAL A 331 3.35 -12.16 -15.51
CA VAL A 331 2.98 -13.25 -14.61
C VAL A 331 4.26 -13.93 -14.16
N TRP A 332 4.48 -13.93 -12.85
CA TRP A 332 5.67 -14.49 -12.24
C TRP A 332 5.31 -15.59 -11.25
N SER A 333 6.08 -16.68 -11.25
CA SER A 333 5.96 -17.75 -10.27
C SER A 333 7.19 -17.76 -9.39
N ASP A 334 7.01 -18.03 -8.09
CA ASP A 334 8.10 -18.10 -7.13
C ASP A 334 8.98 -19.33 -7.42
N PRO A 335 10.23 -19.14 -7.90
CA PRO A 335 11.11 -20.24 -8.27
C PRO A 335 11.62 -21.02 -7.05
N ASP A 336 11.61 -20.39 -5.88
CA ASP A 336 12.13 -20.93 -4.62
C ASP A 336 10.98 -21.16 -3.63
N PHE A 337 9.80 -21.50 -4.16
CA PHE A 337 8.62 -21.76 -3.34
C PHE A 337 8.78 -23.03 -2.52
N ASP A 338 8.61 -22.91 -1.21
CA ASP A 338 8.50 -24.05 -0.30
C ASP A 338 7.10 -24.04 0.34
N PRO A 339 6.25 -25.05 0.07
CA PRO A 339 4.91 -25.11 0.62
C PRO A 339 4.88 -25.29 2.15
N SER A 340 6.02 -25.63 2.78
CA SER A 340 6.17 -25.78 4.22
C SER A 340 6.52 -24.47 4.95
N GLN A 341 6.73 -23.38 4.23
CA GLN A 341 7.08 -22.07 4.80
C GLN A 341 5.93 -21.09 4.65
N SER A 342 5.54 -20.42 5.74
CA SER A 342 4.62 -19.28 5.63
C SER A 342 5.38 -18.11 5.02
N ALA A 343 4.74 -17.38 4.10
CA ALA A 343 5.36 -16.31 3.35
C ALA A 343 4.39 -15.17 3.03
N PHE A 344 4.93 -14.01 2.69
CA PHE A 344 4.19 -12.93 2.05
C PHE A 344 4.92 -12.45 0.81
N TYR A 345 4.17 -11.82 -0.09
CA TYR A 345 4.65 -11.24 -1.34
C TYR A 345 4.02 -9.87 -1.53
N TYR A 346 4.78 -8.84 -1.86
CA TYR A 346 4.23 -7.59 -2.39
C TYR A 346 5.00 -7.14 -3.62
N ALA A 347 4.31 -6.41 -4.50
CA ALA A 347 4.94 -5.78 -5.64
C ALA A 347 5.49 -4.40 -5.25
N ARG A 348 6.72 -4.12 -5.69
CA ARG A 348 7.34 -2.79 -5.69
C ARG A 348 7.52 -2.34 -7.13
N VAL A 349 6.92 -1.21 -7.50
CA VAL A 349 7.06 -0.62 -8.85
C VAL A 349 8.02 0.55 -8.74
N ILE A 350 8.98 0.66 -9.65
CA ILE A 350 10.00 1.72 -9.66
C ILE A 350 9.86 2.55 -10.93
N GLU A 351 9.79 3.87 -10.80
CA GLU A 351 9.88 4.82 -11.91
C GLU A 351 11.34 5.11 -12.30
N ILE A 352 11.55 5.62 -13.51
CA ILE A 352 12.84 6.17 -13.91
C ILE A 352 13.21 7.40 -13.05
N PRO A 353 14.48 7.81 -12.99
CA PRO A 353 14.87 9.04 -12.31
C PRO A 353 14.12 10.28 -12.84
N THR A 354 13.61 11.07 -11.91
CA THR A 354 12.98 12.39 -12.17
C THR A 354 13.60 13.46 -11.26
N PRO A 355 13.48 14.77 -11.58
CA PRO A 355 14.04 15.81 -10.72
C PRO A 355 13.35 15.82 -9.35
N ARG A 356 14.13 15.98 -8.28
CA ARG A 356 13.62 16.16 -6.91
C ARG A 356 13.12 17.61 -6.70
N TRP A 357 12.23 17.85 -5.73
CA TRP A 357 11.60 19.14 -5.45
C TRP A 357 12.60 20.26 -5.19
N THR A 358 13.76 19.91 -4.61
CA THR A 358 14.88 20.83 -4.39
C THR A 358 15.42 21.41 -5.70
N VAL A 359 15.40 20.64 -6.78
CA VAL A 359 15.80 21.09 -8.13
C VAL A 359 14.75 22.03 -8.71
N TYR A 360 13.46 21.76 -8.52
CA TYR A 360 12.40 22.67 -8.94
C TYR A 360 12.48 24.02 -8.22
N ASP A 361 12.81 24.03 -6.94
CA ASP A 361 13.01 25.27 -6.18
C ASP A 361 14.24 26.05 -6.66
N ALA A 362 15.37 25.38 -6.87
CA ALA A 362 16.56 26.00 -7.41
C ALA A 362 16.25 26.68 -8.76
N PHE A 363 15.53 26.00 -9.64
CA PHE A 363 15.13 26.53 -10.95
C PHE A 363 14.11 27.68 -10.88
N ARG A 364 13.03 27.52 -10.11
CA ARG A 364 11.88 28.47 -10.12
C ARG A 364 12.14 29.75 -9.35
N MET A 365 12.98 29.68 -8.31
CA MET A 365 13.09 30.72 -7.29
C MET A 365 14.52 30.97 -6.82
N GLY A 366 15.52 30.32 -7.43
CA GLY A 366 16.93 30.54 -7.11
C GLY A 366 17.31 30.10 -5.71
N ALA A 367 16.62 29.08 -5.17
CA ALA A 367 16.99 28.48 -3.89
C ALA A 367 18.38 27.83 -3.96
N SER A 368 19.06 27.73 -2.82
CA SER A 368 20.26 26.91 -2.75
C SER A 368 19.92 25.43 -2.91
N LEU A 369 20.83 24.70 -3.54
CA LEU A 369 20.80 23.25 -3.63
C LEU A 369 21.98 22.74 -2.78
N PRO A 370 21.74 22.34 -1.52
CA PRO A 370 22.78 21.79 -0.66
C PRO A 370 23.51 20.63 -1.34
N GLU A 371 24.81 20.47 -1.09
CA GLU A 371 25.64 19.45 -1.76
C GLU A 371 25.16 18.03 -1.41
N GLU A 372 24.62 17.85 -0.20
CA GLU A 372 24.08 16.59 0.29
C GLU A 372 22.68 16.27 -0.25
N ALA A 373 21.98 17.25 -0.84
CA ALA A 373 20.63 17.06 -1.33
C ALA A 373 20.63 16.31 -2.67
N PRO A 374 19.94 15.17 -2.78
CA PRO A 374 19.78 14.48 -4.07
C PRO A 374 19.13 15.41 -5.10
N THR A 375 19.58 15.30 -6.34
CA THR A 375 19.05 16.11 -7.46
C THR A 375 18.00 15.35 -8.27
N GLU A 376 17.97 14.04 -8.11
CA GLU A 376 17.00 13.15 -8.73
C GLU A 376 16.44 12.18 -7.70
N THR A 377 15.24 11.68 -7.98
CA THR A 377 14.53 10.69 -7.17
C THR A 377 13.93 9.62 -8.08
N GLN A 378 13.77 8.41 -7.55
CA GLN A 378 13.05 7.32 -8.19
C GLN A 378 11.81 6.98 -7.37
N GLU A 379 10.71 7.60 -7.78
CA GLU A 379 9.39 7.36 -7.26
C GLU A 379 9.00 5.89 -7.40
N ARG A 380 8.21 5.40 -6.45
CA ARG A 380 7.89 3.99 -6.31
C ARG A 380 6.51 3.77 -5.72
N ALA A 381 6.00 2.57 -5.92
CA ALA A 381 4.74 2.11 -5.37
C ALA A 381 4.93 0.79 -4.62
N TYR A 382 4.19 0.60 -3.53
CA TYR A 382 4.22 -0.61 -2.70
C TYR A 382 2.80 -1.15 -2.53
N THR A 383 2.53 -2.35 -3.04
CA THR A 383 1.22 -2.98 -2.86
C THR A 383 1.05 -3.55 -1.46
N SER A 384 -0.18 -3.66 -0.96
CA SER A 384 -0.43 -4.54 0.18
C SER A 384 0.05 -5.97 -0.09
N PRO A 385 0.60 -6.68 0.92
CA PRO A 385 1.10 -8.03 0.71
C PRO A 385 -0.03 -9.04 0.46
N ILE A 386 0.27 -10.04 -0.36
CA ILE A 386 -0.49 -11.28 -0.51
C ILE A 386 0.20 -12.35 0.33
N TRP A 387 -0.57 -13.09 1.11
CA TRP A 387 -0.05 -14.01 2.12
C TRP A 387 -0.23 -15.47 1.69
N TYR A 388 0.77 -16.29 1.98
CA TYR A 388 0.71 -17.74 1.94
C TYR A 388 0.84 -18.28 3.37
N SER A 389 -0.18 -18.98 3.84
CA SER A 389 -0.14 -19.67 5.13
C SER A 389 -0.03 -21.16 4.91
N ILE A 390 0.87 -21.80 5.66
CA ILE A 390 0.98 -23.26 5.66
C ILE A 390 -0.36 -23.91 6.02
N PRO A 391 -0.76 -25.00 5.35
CA PRO A 391 -1.96 -25.74 5.73
C PRO A 391 -1.81 -26.29 7.16
N ARG A 392 -2.44 -25.65 8.16
CA ARG A 392 -2.45 -26.18 9.53
C ARG A 392 -3.18 -27.53 9.51
N ALA A 393 -2.52 -28.59 9.99
CA ALA A 393 -3.19 -29.87 10.25
C ALA A 393 -4.42 -29.58 11.11
N LYS A 394 -5.60 -30.06 10.69
CA LYS A 394 -6.89 -29.80 11.33
C LYS A 394 -6.82 -30.08 12.83
N LEU A 395 -6.49 -29.06 13.63
CA LEU A 395 -6.77 -29.05 15.05
C LEU A 395 -8.28 -29.00 15.16
N THR A 396 -8.87 -30.06 15.74
CA THR A 396 -10.29 -30.14 16.04
C THR A 396 -10.74 -28.85 16.71
N PRO A 397 -11.80 -28.18 16.22
CA PRO A 397 -12.16 -26.85 16.69
C PRO A 397 -12.65 -26.92 18.13
N SER A 398 -11.82 -26.45 19.07
CA SER A 398 -12.32 -25.96 20.34
C SER A 398 -12.34 -24.42 20.24
N PHE A 399 -13.56 -23.87 20.30
CA PHE A 399 -13.88 -22.48 20.63
C PHE A 399 -13.58 -21.29 19.69
N LEU A 400 -13.21 -21.48 18.42
CA LEU A 400 -13.27 -20.38 17.43
C LEU A 400 -14.23 -20.67 16.28
N CYS A 401 -15.54 -20.51 16.53
CA CYS A 401 -16.51 -20.28 15.47
C CYS A 401 -17.78 -19.59 16.01
N ARG A 402 -17.64 -18.35 16.47
CA ARG A 402 -18.75 -17.40 16.60
C ARG A 402 -18.24 -15.96 16.43
N ARG A 403 -17.87 -15.57 15.20
CA ARG A 403 -18.00 -14.16 14.71
C ARG A 403 -17.54 -13.90 13.28
N ALA A 404 -17.12 -14.89 12.50
CA ALA A 404 -17.02 -14.73 11.05
C ALA A 404 -18.38 -15.05 10.39
N ALA A 405 -19.29 -14.08 10.39
CA ALA A 405 -20.36 -14.03 9.40
C ALA A 405 -20.07 -12.84 8.48
N PRO A 406 -20.17 -12.97 7.15
CA PRO A 406 -19.99 -11.84 6.25
C PRO A 406 -20.97 -10.73 6.64
N ARG A 407 -20.43 -9.52 6.88
CA ARG A 407 -21.21 -8.33 7.29
C ARG A 407 -22.34 -7.98 6.29
N ALA A 408 -22.29 -8.51 5.07
CA ALA A 408 -23.31 -8.37 4.02
C ALA A 408 -24.73 -8.87 4.39
N ALA A 409 -24.92 -9.70 5.42
CA ALA A 409 -26.23 -10.27 5.74
C ALA A 409 -27.09 -9.49 6.75
N ARG A 410 -26.61 -8.37 7.33
CA ARG A 410 -27.34 -7.68 8.42
C ARG A 410 -28.35 -6.60 7.99
N PHE A 411 -28.51 -6.33 6.69
CA PHE A 411 -29.47 -5.34 6.18
C PHE A 411 -30.75 -5.88 5.51
N ARG A 412 -31.06 -7.18 5.63
CA ARG A 412 -32.32 -7.77 5.11
C ARG A 412 -33.26 -8.25 6.22
N LYS A 413 -33.69 -7.37 7.12
CA LYS A 413 -34.88 -7.61 7.97
C LYS A 413 -35.65 -6.30 8.22
N ARG A 414 -36.10 -5.63 7.16
CA ARG A 414 -37.10 -4.55 7.24
C ARG A 414 -37.92 -4.41 5.94
N THR A 415 -38.57 -5.50 5.52
CA THR A 415 -39.72 -5.45 4.60
C THR A 415 -40.46 -6.77 4.73
N ASP A 416 -41.17 -6.92 5.85
CA ASP A 416 -42.29 -7.87 5.95
C ASP A 416 -43.07 -7.47 7.19
N ILE A 417 -44.08 -6.62 6.99
CA ILE A 417 -45.31 -6.50 7.78
C ILE A 417 -46.20 -5.45 7.10
N ARG A 418 -47.43 -5.87 6.79
CA ARG A 418 -48.58 -5.16 6.20
C ARG A 418 -48.68 -5.15 4.68
N LEU A 419 -49.20 -6.25 4.15
CA LEU A 419 -50.26 -6.21 3.13
C LEU A 419 -51.12 -7.47 3.29
N ASN A 420 -52.09 -7.39 4.19
CA ASN A 420 -53.19 -8.36 4.25
C ASN A 420 -54.43 -7.66 4.81
N SER A 421 -55.10 -6.89 3.96
CA SER A 421 -56.56 -6.72 4.00
C SER A 421 -56.98 -6.04 2.71
N LEU A 422 -57.61 -6.79 1.81
CA LEU A 422 -58.72 -6.38 0.93
C LEU A 422 -58.85 -7.41 -0.19
N SER A 423 -59.49 -8.52 0.14
CA SER A 423 -60.17 -9.38 -0.82
C SER A 423 -61.66 -9.01 -0.77
N ALA A 424 -62.12 -8.21 -1.73
CA ALA A 424 -63.53 -8.14 -2.06
C ALA A 424 -63.75 -7.68 -3.51
N HIS A 425 -64.17 -8.65 -4.31
CA HIS A 425 -65.14 -8.51 -5.40
C HIS A 425 -64.71 -8.07 -6.82
N ARG A 426 -64.94 -9.06 -7.71
CA ARG A 426 -65.54 -9.02 -9.05
C ARG A 426 -64.62 -8.74 -10.24
N ARG A 427 -64.34 -9.85 -10.95
CA ARG A 427 -64.20 -9.88 -12.41
C ARG A 427 -65.59 -9.85 -13.06
N ALA A 428 -65.74 -9.06 -14.11
CA ALA A 428 -66.56 -9.35 -15.28
C ALA A 428 -66.21 -8.36 -16.42
N ASP A 429 -65.47 -8.87 -17.42
CA ASP A 429 -65.70 -8.73 -18.88
C ASP A 429 -65.67 -7.38 -19.62
N PRO A 430 -65.45 -7.40 -20.97
CA PRO A 430 -64.47 -6.52 -21.64
C PRO A 430 -65.02 -5.53 -22.69
N ASN A 431 -64.27 -4.44 -22.91
CA ASN A 431 -64.18 -3.56 -24.12
C ASN A 431 -65.50 -2.96 -24.68
N PRO A 432 -65.53 -2.06 -25.69
CA PRO A 432 -64.50 -1.16 -26.27
C PRO A 432 -65.02 0.29 -26.47
N THR A 433 -64.27 1.10 -27.23
CA THR A 433 -64.66 2.31 -27.99
C THR A 433 -64.57 3.66 -27.28
N GLY A 434 -64.03 4.65 -28.00
CA GLY A 434 -64.08 6.06 -27.60
C GLY A 434 -62.91 6.88 -28.10
N THR A 435 -62.87 7.11 -29.40
CA THR A 435 -62.21 8.26 -30.03
C THR A 435 -62.57 9.56 -29.30
N ASP A 436 -61.60 10.43 -28.98
CA ASP A 436 -61.64 11.77 -29.56
C ASP A 436 -60.33 12.56 -29.43
N ARG A 437 -60.09 13.32 -30.49
CA ARG A 437 -59.07 14.35 -30.67
C ARG A 437 -59.33 15.56 -29.77
N ILE A 438 -58.27 16.35 -29.55
CA ILE A 438 -58.16 17.83 -29.60
C ILE A 438 -56.84 18.13 -28.86
N ASP A 439 -55.72 18.33 -29.55
CA ASP A 439 -55.26 19.55 -30.23
C ASP A 439 -55.00 20.74 -29.28
N ARG A 440 -53.77 21.26 -29.40
CA ARG A 440 -53.28 22.63 -29.17
C ARG A 440 -52.56 23.01 -27.86
N THR A 441 -51.31 23.41 -28.12
CA THR A 441 -50.62 24.65 -27.71
C THR A 441 -50.14 24.73 -26.26
N ALA A 442 -48.83 24.70 -26.03
CA ALA A 442 -47.85 25.79 -26.18
C ALA A 442 -47.68 26.55 -24.87
N GLY A 443 -46.43 26.83 -24.50
CA GLY A 443 -46.13 27.75 -23.40
C GLY A 443 -44.86 27.36 -22.65
N SER A 444 -43.72 27.70 -23.25
CA SER A 444 -42.44 27.90 -22.59
C SER A 444 -42.56 28.87 -21.40
N ALA A 445 -41.87 28.53 -20.31
CA ALA A 445 -40.89 29.39 -19.64
C ALA A 445 -39.89 28.48 -18.91
#